data_AF-A0AB39JBI3-F1
#
_entry.id   AF-A0AB39JBI3-F1
#
_cell.length_a   1.000
_cell.length_b   1.000
_cell.length_c   1.000
_cell.angle_alpha   90.00
_cell.angle_beta   90.00
_cell.angle_gamma   90.00
#
_symmetry.space_group_name_H-M   'P 1'
#
loop_
_entity.id
_entity.type
_entity.pdbx_description
1 polymer ?
#
loop_
_entity_poly.entity_id
_entity_poly.type
_entity_poly.pdbx_seq_one_letter_code
_entity_poly.pdbx_strand_id
1 'polypeptide(L)'
;MKNIILTISLIVVGAFGANIVISETSSAACSDGKIMTLKPWYDGLLDGDCNVKSPGENTDSQANFIWKIVLNIIEDLLQVVGYATTGYIMYGGFLIMTSNGSSDKVAHGRKTIMNAAIGLVVALSSVAVVSFISSNIGI
;
A
#
# COMPACT_ATOMS: atom_id res chain seq x y z
N MET A 1 17.98 2.12 24.58
CA MET A 1 17.30 1.17 23.68
C MET A 1 15.78 1.15 23.84
N LYS A 2 15.24 1.05 25.07
CA LYS A 2 13.78 1.04 25.31
C LYS A 2 13.07 2.31 24.79
N ASN A 3 13.75 3.45 24.87
CA ASN A 3 13.26 4.77 24.48
C ASN A 3 13.22 4.95 22.94
N ILE A 4 14.06 4.23 22.19
CA ILE A 4 14.12 4.28 20.72
C ILE A 4 13.02 3.41 20.11
N ILE A 5 12.73 2.26 20.73
CA ILE A 5 11.64 1.37 20.28
C ILE A 5 10.27 2.04 20.51
N LEU A 6 10.11 2.77 21.62
CA LEU A 6 8.89 3.53 21.91
C LEU A 6 8.67 4.69 20.92
N THR A 7 9.72 5.41 20.51
CA THR A 7 9.58 6.52 19.55
C THR A 7 9.29 6.01 18.13
N ILE A 8 9.87 4.89 17.71
CA ILE A 8 9.58 4.29 16.40
C ILE A 8 8.12 3.76 16.36
N SER A 9 7.64 3.13 17.42
CA SER A 9 6.22 2.70 17.51
C SER A 9 5.25 3.88 17.51
N LEU A 10 5.62 5.02 18.11
CA LEU A 10 4.77 6.21 18.15
C LEU A 10 4.70 6.90 16.78
N ILE A 11 5.79 6.90 16.02
CA ILE A 11 5.84 7.43 14.65
C ILE A 11 5.02 6.53 13.69
N VAL A 12 5.08 5.20 13.87
CA VAL A 12 4.28 4.25 13.10
C VAL A 12 2.79 4.36 13.46
N VAL A 13 2.39 4.69 14.68
CA VAL A 13 0.97 4.94 14.97
C VAL A 13 0.52 6.32 14.45
N GLY A 14 1.39 7.34 14.51
CA GLY A 14 1.12 8.70 14.03
C GLY A 14 0.97 8.80 12.50
N ALA A 15 1.75 8.02 11.74
CA ALA A 15 1.66 8.00 10.28
C ALA A 15 0.42 7.25 9.76
N PHE A 16 -0.14 6.34 10.57
CA PHE A 16 -1.30 5.52 10.18
C PHE A 16 -2.64 6.13 10.66
N GLY A 17 -2.62 7.08 11.60
CA GLY A 17 -3.82 7.75 12.11
C GLY A 17 -4.36 8.89 11.23
N ALA A 18 -3.56 9.45 10.33
CA ALA A 18 -3.94 10.63 9.55
C ALA A 18 -4.55 10.33 8.17
N ASN A 19 -4.65 9.06 7.76
CA ASN A 19 -5.11 8.67 6.41
C ASN A 19 -6.30 7.71 6.41
N ILE A 20 -7.22 7.80 7.37
CA ILE A 20 -8.54 7.17 7.19
C ILE A 20 -9.40 8.15 6.39
N VAL A 21 -9.12 8.24 5.09
CA VAL A 21 -10.02 8.87 4.13
C VAL A 21 -11.19 7.90 3.97
N ILE A 22 -12.27 8.17 4.69
CA ILE A 22 -13.57 7.58 4.37
C ILE A 22 -13.97 8.28 3.08
N SER A 23 -13.79 7.63 1.93
CA SER A 23 -14.27 8.16 0.66
C SER A 23 -15.78 8.37 0.78
N GLU A 24 -16.22 9.62 0.67
CA GLU A 24 -17.61 9.94 0.36
C GLU A 24 -17.92 9.24 -0.97
N THR A 25 -18.79 8.23 -0.93
CA THR A 25 -19.44 7.71 -2.12
C THR A 25 -20.43 8.77 -2.60
N SER A 26 -19.92 9.78 -3.30
CA SER A 26 -20.76 10.62 -4.14
C SER A 26 -21.22 9.79 -5.32
N SER A 27 -22.46 9.35 -5.24
CA SER A 27 -23.17 8.64 -6.29
C SER A 27 -23.31 9.53 -7.53
N ALA A 28 -22.63 9.15 -8.62
CA ALA A 28 -23.08 9.37 -10.00
C ALA A 28 -22.44 8.36 -10.98
N ALA A 29 -23.32 7.56 -11.60
CA ALA A 29 -23.22 6.80 -12.86
C ALA A 29 -22.54 5.42 -12.95
N CYS A 30 -21.45 5.07 -12.25
CA CYS A 30 -20.82 3.75 -12.46
C CYS A 30 -20.71 2.92 -11.18
N SER A 31 -21.04 1.62 -11.28
CA SER A 31 -20.83 0.66 -10.19
C SER A 31 -19.32 0.55 -9.95
N ASP A 32 -18.84 1.24 -8.92
CA ASP A 32 -17.47 1.09 -8.44
C ASP A 32 -17.29 -0.37 -8.04
N GLY A 33 -16.58 -1.13 -8.88
CA GLY A 33 -16.20 -2.52 -8.64
C GLY A 33 -15.21 -2.68 -7.48
N LYS A 34 -15.21 -1.75 -6.53
CA LYS A 34 -14.30 -1.71 -5.38
C LYS A 34 -14.71 -2.81 -4.41
N ILE A 35 -13.92 -3.87 -4.38
CA ILE A 35 -14.11 -5.00 -3.46
C ILE A 35 -13.15 -4.78 -2.29
N MET A 36 -13.69 -4.66 -1.07
CA MET A 36 -12.90 -4.57 0.17
C MET A 36 -11.71 -3.59 0.05
N THR A 37 -11.99 -2.32 -0.28
CA THR A 37 -11.02 -1.22 -0.48
C THR A 37 -10.13 -1.29 -1.73
N LEU A 38 -10.07 -2.41 -2.46
CA LEU A 38 -9.28 -2.55 -3.69
C LEU A 38 -9.94 -1.83 -4.86
N LYS A 39 -9.21 -0.91 -5.48
CA LYS A 39 -9.68 0.01 -6.50
C LYS A 39 -9.51 -0.65 -7.89
N PRO A 40 -10.55 -0.80 -8.72
CA PRO A 40 -10.41 -1.46 -10.01
C PRO A 40 -9.33 -0.82 -10.89
N TRP A 41 -8.58 -1.61 -11.67
CA TRP A 41 -7.53 -1.10 -12.57
C TRP A 41 -8.01 -0.01 -13.55
N TYR A 42 -9.31 0.05 -13.82
CA TYR A 42 -9.97 1.00 -14.72
C TYR A 42 -10.53 2.25 -13.99
N ASP A 43 -10.30 2.39 -12.69
CA ASP A 43 -10.81 3.51 -11.89
C ASP A 43 -10.16 4.84 -12.31
N GLY A 44 -10.99 5.84 -12.58
CA GLY A 44 -10.58 7.13 -13.15
C GLY A 44 -10.45 7.18 -14.67
N LEU A 45 -10.83 6.11 -15.39
CA LEU A 45 -10.73 6.00 -16.86
C LEU A 45 -12.09 5.81 -17.56
N LEU A 46 -13.19 5.98 -16.80
CA LEU A 46 -14.56 5.85 -17.30
C LEU A 46 -15.15 7.22 -17.68
N ASP A 47 -15.83 7.30 -18.82
CA ASP A 47 -16.77 8.40 -19.11
C ASP A 47 -18.12 8.15 -18.37
N GLY A 48 -19.01 9.16 -18.36
CA GLY A 48 -20.33 9.10 -17.71
C GLY A 48 -21.28 7.98 -18.18
N ASP A 49 -20.92 7.25 -19.24
CA ASP A 49 -21.62 6.08 -19.77
C ASP A 49 -20.93 4.72 -19.43
N CYS A 50 -19.99 4.72 -18.47
CA CYS A 50 -19.28 3.53 -17.98
C CYS A 50 -18.55 2.72 -19.06
N ASN A 51 -18.04 3.38 -20.08
CA ASN A 51 -17.13 2.80 -21.07
C ASN A 51 -15.69 3.30 -20.84
N VAL A 52 -14.71 2.42 -21.07
CA VAL A 52 -13.29 2.78 -20.94
C VAL A 52 -12.92 3.77 -22.05
N LYS A 53 -12.51 4.99 -21.68
CA LYS A 53 -12.03 6.00 -22.62
C LYS A 53 -10.82 5.46 -23.38
N SER A 54 -10.92 5.29 -24.70
CA SER A 54 -9.73 5.05 -25.53
C SER A 54 -8.81 6.28 -25.49
N PRO A 55 -7.49 6.11 -25.37
CA PRO A 55 -6.56 7.24 -25.38
C PRO A 55 -6.76 8.08 -26.65
N GLY A 56 -6.86 9.40 -26.47
CA GLY A 56 -6.90 10.36 -27.58
C GLY A 56 -5.62 10.32 -28.40
N GLU A 57 -5.68 10.73 -29.66
CA GLU A 57 -4.65 10.50 -30.71
C GLU A 57 -3.28 11.18 -30.49
N ASN A 58 -3.01 11.74 -29.31
CA ASN A 58 -1.73 12.32 -28.92
C ASN A 58 -0.95 11.38 -27.98
N THR A 59 0.34 11.21 -28.27
CA THR A 59 1.29 10.34 -27.54
C THR A 59 1.34 10.59 -26.04
N ASP A 60 1.14 11.84 -25.60
CA ASP A 60 1.18 12.23 -24.19
C ASP A 60 -0.06 11.78 -23.40
N SER A 61 -1.22 11.71 -24.07
CA SER A 61 -2.47 11.24 -23.45
C SER A 61 -2.51 9.72 -23.32
N GLN A 62 -1.88 9.01 -24.26
CA GLN A 62 -1.71 7.56 -24.20
C GLN A 62 -0.77 7.14 -23.06
N ALA A 63 0.34 7.87 -22.87
CA ALA A 63 1.27 7.60 -21.77
C ALA A 63 0.62 7.82 -20.40
N ASN A 64 -0.15 8.90 -20.25
CA ASN A 64 -0.89 9.19 -19.01
C ASN A 64 -1.97 8.15 -18.68
N PHE A 65 -2.68 7.63 -19.70
CA PHE A 65 -3.66 6.56 -19.53
C PHE A 65 -3.02 5.29 -18.96
N ILE A 66 -1.89 4.87 -19.54
CA ILE A 66 -1.13 3.70 -19.06
C ILE A 66 -0.60 3.94 -17.65
N TRP A 67 -0.08 5.14 -17.38
CA TRP A 67 0.45 5.50 -16.07
C TRP A 67 -0.61 5.46 -14.97
N LYS A 68 -1.82 5.95 -15.25
CA LYS A 68 -2.96 5.90 -14.32
C LYS A 68 -3.32 4.47 -13.93
N ILE A 69 -3.36 3.55 -14.89
CA ILE A 69 -3.61 2.12 -14.63
C ILE A 69 -2.52 1.55 -13.72
N VAL A 70 -1.25 1.83 -14.04
CA VAL A 70 -0.10 1.33 -13.28
C VAL A 70 -0.12 1.86 -11.84
N LEU A 71 -0.34 3.15 -11.65
CA LEU A 71 -0.43 3.75 -10.30
C LEU A 71 -1.54 3.11 -9.47
N ASN A 72 -2.72 2.92 -10.05
CA ASN A 72 -3.85 2.33 -9.33
C ASN A 72 -3.58 0.86 -8.92
N ILE A 73 -2.91 0.07 -9.78
CA ILE A 73 -2.48 -1.30 -9.44
C ILE A 73 -1.43 -1.30 -8.33
N ILE A 74 -0.51 -0.33 -8.34
CA ILE A 74 0.53 -0.21 -7.31
C ILE A 74 -0.10 0.15 -5.96
N GLU A 75 -1.04 1.08 -5.91
CA GLU A 75 -1.77 1.43 -4.68
C GLU A 75 -2.49 0.22 -4.08
N ASP A 76 -3.16 -0.57 -4.90
CA ASP A 76 -3.81 -1.82 -4.48
C ASP A 76 -2.81 -2.84 -3.92
N LEU A 77 -1.67 -3.02 -4.60
CA LEU A 77 -0.60 -3.90 -4.12
C LEU A 77 -0.02 -3.42 -2.78
N LEU A 78 0.18 -2.11 -2.62
CA LEU A 78 0.65 -1.53 -1.36
C LEU A 78 -0.33 -1.79 -0.21
N GLN A 79 -1.63 -1.71 -0.49
CA GLN A 79 -2.66 -2.00 0.48
C GLN A 79 -2.64 -3.47 0.91
N VAL A 80 -2.49 -4.41 -0.05
CA VAL A 80 -2.33 -5.84 0.25
C VAL A 80 -1.08 -6.11 1.09
N VAL A 81 0.04 -5.46 0.76
CA VAL A 81 1.30 -5.56 1.53
C VAL A 81 1.11 -5.01 2.96
N GLY A 82 0.36 -3.93 3.13
CA GLY A 82 0.02 -3.37 4.45
C GLY A 82 -0.75 -4.37 5.32
N TYR A 83 -1.76 -5.03 4.75
CA TYR A 83 -2.51 -6.09 5.46
C TYR A 83 -1.63 -7.29 5.79
N ALA A 84 -0.81 -7.76 4.85
CA ALA A 84 0.10 -8.88 5.07
C ALA A 84 1.13 -8.57 6.17
N THR A 85 1.72 -7.38 6.15
CA THR A 85 2.71 -6.94 7.15
C THR A 85 2.10 -6.92 8.55
N THR A 86 0.89 -6.38 8.68
CA THR A 86 0.14 -6.39 9.94
C THR A 86 -0.06 -7.81 10.48
N GLY A 87 -0.40 -8.76 9.61
CA GLY A 87 -0.54 -10.18 9.96
C GLY A 87 0.77 -10.80 10.46
N TYR A 88 1.89 -10.55 9.78
CA TYR A 88 3.20 -11.06 10.19
C TYR A 88 3.69 -10.47 11.51
N ILE A 89 3.41 -9.19 11.77
CA ILE A 89 3.73 -8.54 13.06
C ILE A 89 2.92 -9.19 14.18
N MET A 90 1.62 -9.41 13.99
CA MET A 90 0.77 -10.10 14.97
C MET A 90 1.28 -11.51 15.26
N TYR A 91 1.61 -12.29 14.22
CA TYR A 91 2.15 -13.64 14.38
C TYR A 91 3.50 -13.65 15.13
N GLY A 92 4.42 -12.76 14.76
CA GLY A 92 5.72 -12.61 15.43
C GLY A 92 5.58 -12.18 16.89
N GLY A 93 4.63 -11.28 17.18
CA GLY A 93 4.31 -10.84 18.54
C GLY A 93 3.74 -11.96 19.40
N PHE A 94 2.78 -12.73 18.88
CA PHE A 94 2.20 -13.87 19.59
C PHE A 94 3.23 -14.96 19.89
N LEU A 95 4.14 -15.21 18.96
CA LEU A 95 5.23 -16.17 19.13
C LEU A 95 6.15 -15.77 20.29
N ILE A 96 6.53 -14.48 20.38
CA ILE A 96 7.37 -13.96 21.48
C ILE A 96 6.62 -14.07 22.82
N MET A 97 5.33 -13.73 22.85
CA MET A 97 4.51 -13.76 24.06
C MET A 97 4.33 -15.18 24.61
N THR A 98 4.17 -16.17 23.72
CA THR A 98 3.93 -17.58 24.08
C THR A 98 5.22 -18.36 24.36
N SER A 99 6.40 -17.75 24.21
CA SER A 99 7.69 -18.45 24.21
C SER A 99 8.11 -19.12 25.53
N ASN A 100 7.42 -18.92 26.66
CA ASN A 100 7.69 -19.60 27.96
C ASN A 100 9.18 -19.68 28.36
N GLY A 101 10.01 -18.70 27.95
CA GLY A 101 11.45 -18.67 28.25
C GLY A 101 12.38 -19.42 27.28
N SER A 102 11.86 -20.05 26.22
CA SER A 102 12.70 -20.62 25.15
C SER A 102 13.32 -19.51 24.29
N SER A 103 14.65 -19.41 24.30
CA SER A 103 15.39 -18.41 23.52
C SER A 103 15.18 -18.55 22.01
N ASP A 104 14.93 -19.77 21.53
CA ASP A 104 14.73 -20.10 20.12
C ASP A 104 13.44 -19.46 19.57
N LYS A 105 12.34 -19.56 20.32
CA LYS A 105 11.04 -18.98 19.94
C LYS A 105 11.05 -17.45 19.97
N VAL A 106 11.78 -16.86 20.92
CA VAL A 106 11.98 -15.40 21.00
C VAL A 106 12.84 -14.90 19.83
N ALA A 107 13.91 -15.62 19.48
CA ALA A 107 14.77 -15.27 18.36
C ALA A 107 13.99 -15.37 17.03
N HIS A 108 13.18 -16.41 16.87
CA HIS A 108 12.36 -16.60 15.68
C HIS A 108 11.31 -15.48 15.53
N GLY A 109 10.61 -15.11 16.60
CA GLY A 109 9.62 -14.03 16.55
C GLY A 109 10.23 -12.66 16.23
N ARG A 110 11.41 -12.37 16.78
CA ARG A 110 12.16 -11.15 16.44
C ARG A 110 12.58 -11.14 14.97
N LYS A 111 13.05 -12.27 14.45
CA LYS A 111 13.42 -12.40 13.04
C LYS A 111 12.23 -12.18 12.11
N THR A 112 11.06 -12.73 12.46
CA THR A 112 9.82 -12.52 11.69
C THR A 112 9.42 -11.04 11.64
N ILE A 113 9.44 -10.34 12.77
CA ILE A 113 9.11 -8.90 12.81
C ILE A 113 10.13 -8.09 12.00
N MET A 114 11.42 -8.41 12.12
CA MET A 114 12.48 -7.70 11.39
C MET A 114 12.34 -7.89 9.87
N ASN A 115 12.03 -9.12 9.43
CA ASN A 115 11.79 -9.42 8.03
C ASN A 115 10.54 -8.70 7.50
N ALA A 116 9.46 -8.65 8.29
CA ALA A 116 8.24 -7.92 7.93
C ALA A 116 8.50 -6.40 7.78
N ALA A 117 9.28 -5.82 8.70
CA ALA A 117 9.67 -4.41 8.63
C ALA A 117 10.53 -4.10 7.39
N ILE A 118 11.49 -4.98 7.06
CA ILE A 118 12.32 -4.83 5.84
C ILE A 118 11.44 -4.88 4.59
N GLY A 119 10.48 -5.80 4.52
CA GLY A 119 9.53 -5.88 3.40
C GLY A 119 8.71 -4.60 3.20
N LEU A 120 8.23 -4.00 4.29
CA LEU A 120 7.49 -2.74 4.24
C LEU A 120 8.38 -1.58 3.77
N VAL A 121 9.62 -1.48 4.26
CA VAL A 121 10.57 -0.44 3.82
C VAL A 121 10.88 -0.57 2.34
N VAL A 122 11.09 -1.80 1.85
CA VAL A 122 11.34 -2.04 0.41
C VAL A 122 10.12 -1.65 -0.43
N ALA A 123 8.91 -2.00 0.01
CA ALA A 123 7.68 -1.62 -0.70
C ALA A 123 7.52 -0.10 -0.82
N LEU A 124 7.73 0.64 0.28
CA LEU A 124 7.68 2.11 0.27
C LEU A 124 8.78 2.70 -0.62
N SER A 125 9.99 2.14 -0.60
CA SER A 125 11.09 2.59 -1.46
C SER A 125 10.79 2.37 -2.95
N SER A 126 10.10 1.28 -3.30
CA SER A 126 9.73 0.97 -4.68
C SER A 126 8.83 2.05 -5.28
N VAL A 127 7.86 2.56 -4.51
CA VAL A 127 6.97 3.63 -4.99
C VAL A 127 7.73 4.93 -5.24
N ALA A 128 8.67 5.28 -4.36
CA ALA A 128 9.51 6.45 -4.56
C ALA A 128 10.34 6.36 -5.85
N VAL A 129 10.87 5.17 -6.17
CA VAL A 129 11.62 4.94 -7.42
C VAL A 129 10.70 5.06 -8.64
N VAL A 130 9.52 4.47 -8.60
CA VAL A 130 8.52 4.54 -9.69
C VAL A 130 8.11 6.01 -9.95
N SER A 131 7.84 6.76 -8.88
CA SER A 131 7.48 8.19 -8.98
C SER A 131 8.65 9.07 -9.45
N PHE A 132 9.89 8.71 -9.11
CA PHE A 132 11.07 9.41 -9.59
C PHE A 132 11.26 9.21 -11.10
N ILE A 133 11.05 7.98 -11.59
CA ILE A 133 11.11 7.66 -13.01
C ILE A 133 10.03 8.43 -13.77
N SER A 134 8.79 8.48 -13.29
CA SER A 134 7.72 9.23 -13.97
C SER A 134 7.99 10.72 -14.05
N SER A 135 8.48 11.32 -12.96
CA SER A 135 8.81 12.75 -12.93
C SER A 135 9.93 13.13 -13.89
N ASN A 136 10.82 12.18 -14.23
CA ASN A 136 11.96 12.43 -15.11
C ASN A 136 11.62 12.22 -16.60
N ILE A 137 10.55 11.47 -16.91
CA ILE A 137 10.07 11.22 -18.28
C ILE A 137 9.11 12.34 -18.75
N GLY A 138 8.75 13.29 -17.88
CA GLY A 138 8.00 14.50 -18.29
C GLY A 138 6.55 14.23 -18.65
N ILE A 139 5.89 13.34 -17.89
CA ILE A 139 4.43 13.21 -17.81
C ILE A 139 3.92 13.70 -16.47
#